data_AF-A0A1R2CVJ2-F1
#
_entry.id   AF-A0A1R2CVJ2-F1
#
_cell.length_a   1.000
_cell.length_b   1.000
_cell.length_c   1.000
_cell.angle_alpha   90.00
_cell.angle_beta   90.00
_cell.angle_gamma   90.00
#
_symmetry.space_group_name_H-M   'P 1'
#
loop_
_entity.id
_entity.type
_entity.pdbx_description
1 polymer ?
#
loop_
_entity_poly.entity_id
_entity_poly.type
_entity_poly.pdbx_seq_one_letter_code
_entity_poly.pdbx_strand_id
1 'polypeptide(L)'
;MDAFEKVEVLYCCPFPGCSKEYKVKFNLRRHVQMIHIKMTFHRCRVCAKSFSSRQVLKEHFYRHSKVKPYYCAKCGKRFRQYSHLSSHRKSHSN
;
A
#
# COMPACT_ATOMS: atom_id res chain seq x y z
N MET A 1 20.36 -14.52 -30.79
CA MET A 1 20.44 -13.84 -29.47
C MET A 1 19.20 -12.97 -29.39
N ASP A 2 18.08 -13.62 -29.17
CA ASP A 2 16.77 -13.01 -29.39
C ASP A 2 16.34 -12.34 -28.09
N ALA A 3 16.44 -11.02 -28.11
CA ALA A 3 15.94 -10.17 -27.05
C ALA A 3 14.42 -10.38 -26.96
N PHE A 4 13.98 -11.03 -25.88
CA PHE A 4 12.56 -11.08 -25.51
C PHE A 4 12.03 -9.65 -25.43
N GLU A 5 11.24 -9.26 -26.42
CA GLU A 5 10.54 -7.98 -26.46
C GLU A 5 9.60 -7.92 -25.25
N LYS A 6 9.94 -7.10 -24.27
CA LYS A 6 9.09 -6.86 -23.10
C LYS A 6 7.87 -6.08 -23.59
N VAL A 7 6.78 -6.79 -23.88
CA VAL A 7 5.47 -6.19 -24.08
C VAL A 7 5.05 -5.54 -22.76
N GLU A 8 5.24 -4.22 -22.64
CA GLU A 8 4.73 -3.46 -21.49
C GLU A 8 3.21 -3.33 -21.63
N VAL A 9 2.46 -4.17 -20.92
CA VAL A 9 0.99 -4.06 -20.87
C VAL A 9 0.60 -2.79 -20.12
N LEU A 10 -0.09 -1.88 -20.82
CA LEU A 10 -0.70 -0.69 -20.22
C LEU A 10 -2.17 -0.97 -19.88
N TYR A 11 -2.62 -0.42 -18.75
CA TYR A 11 -4.01 -0.45 -18.31
C TYR A 11 -4.67 0.91 -18.59
N CYS A 12 -5.59 0.93 -19.55
CA CYS A 12 -6.31 2.13 -19.97
C CYS A 12 -7.50 2.43 -19.05
N CYS A 13 -7.81 3.72 -18.87
CA CYS A 13 -9.00 4.13 -18.14
C CYS A 13 -10.28 3.77 -18.91
N PRO A 14 -11.28 3.11 -18.29
CA PRO A 14 -12.50 2.71 -18.98
C PRO A 14 -13.53 3.84 -19.12
N PHE A 15 -13.28 5.03 -18.56
CA PHE A 15 -14.22 6.14 -18.60
C PHE A 15 -14.18 6.87 -19.94
N PRO A 16 -15.33 7.08 -20.61
CA PRO A 16 -15.39 7.85 -21.86
C PRO A 16 -14.76 9.24 -21.69
N GLY A 17 -13.91 9.64 -22.63
CA GLY A 17 -13.20 10.92 -22.60
C GLY A 17 -11.98 10.98 -21.67
N CYS A 18 -11.62 9.90 -20.98
CA CYS A 18 -10.42 9.83 -20.15
C CYS A 18 -9.30 8.99 -20.81
N SER A 19 -8.28 9.66 -21.36
CA SER A 19 -7.14 9.01 -22.03
C SER A 19 -5.98 8.67 -21.08
N LYS A 20 -6.25 8.42 -19.79
CA LYS A 20 -5.19 8.08 -18.82
C LYS A 20 -4.87 6.59 -18.85
N GLU A 21 -3.58 6.29 -18.87
CA GLU A 21 -3.05 4.94 -18.94
C GLU A 21 -2.01 4.71 -17.84
N TYR A 22 -1.89 3.45 -17.40
CA TYR A 22 -1.03 3.09 -16.27
C TYR A 22 -0.34 1.76 -16.51
N LYS A 23 0.95 1.66 -16.17
CA LYS A 23 1.70 0.38 -16.20
C LYS A 23 1.24 -0.63 -15.15
N VAL A 24 0.51 -0.19 -14.13
CA VAL A 24 0.09 -1.02 -12.98
C VAL A 24 -1.39 -0.84 -12.70
N LYS A 25 -2.15 -1.94 -12.68
CA LYS A 25 -3.61 -1.97 -12.44
C LYS A 25 -4.04 -1.23 -11.17
N PHE A 26 -3.24 -1.28 -10.11
CA PHE A 26 -3.49 -0.54 -8.86
C PHE A 26 -3.57 0.97 -9.08
N ASN A 27 -2.68 1.53 -9.91
CA ASN A 27 -2.65 2.96 -10.19
C ASN A 27 -3.88 3.39 -11.00
N LEU A 28 -4.30 2.59 -11.97
CA LEU A 28 -5.55 2.80 -12.70
C LEU A 28 -6.75 2.81 -11.75
N ARG A 29 -6.88 1.79 -10.89
CA ARG A 29 -7.97 1.70 -9.92
C ARG A 29 -8.01 2.95 -9.04
N ARG A 30 -6.85 3.39 -8.55
CA ARG A 30 -6.73 4.59 -7.72
C ARG A 30 -7.15 5.85 -8.49
N HIS A 31 -6.74 6.00 -9.74
CA HIS A 31 -7.17 7.10 -10.60
C HIS A 31 -8.69 7.14 -10.76
N VAL A 32 -9.30 6.00 -11.12
CA VAL A 32 -10.75 5.89 -11.28
C VAL A 32 -11.47 6.26 -9.97
N GLN A 33 -10.99 5.75 -8.84
CA GLN A 33 -11.54 6.05 -7.52
C GLN A 33 -11.43 7.54 -7.17
N MET A 34 -10.28 8.19 -7.43
CA MET A 34 -10.06 9.59 -7.06
C MET A 34 -10.79 10.58 -7.97
N ILE A 35 -10.80 10.33 -9.28
CA ILE A 35 -11.22 11.33 -10.29
C ILE A 35 -12.67 11.11 -10.71
N HIS A 36 -13.05 9.87 -11.01
CA HIS A 36 -14.36 9.59 -11.59
C HIS A 36 -15.41 9.23 -10.53
N ILE A 37 -15.02 8.42 -9.53
CA ILE A 37 -15.91 8.01 -8.44
C ILE A 37 -15.90 9.02 -7.28
N LYS A 38 -14.86 9.87 -7.20
CA LYS A 38 -14.62 10.83 -6.11
C LYS A 38 -14.60 10.17 -4.71
N MET A 39 -14.10 8.94 -4.63
CA MET A 39 -13.83 8.27 -3.37
C MET A 39 -12.71 9.00 -2.61
N THR A 40 -12.96 9.34 -1.35
CA THR A 40 -12.00 10.06 -0.52
C THR A 40 -10.96 9.12 0.08
N PHE A 41 -9.69 9.42 -0.15
CA PHE A 41 -8.56 8.72 0.46
C PHE A 41 -8.10 9.44 1.73
N HIS A 42 -7.49 8.70 2.66
CA HIS A 42 -6.94 9.27 3.88
C HIS A 42 -5.48 9.67 3.64
N ARG A 43 -5.20 10.97 3.72
CA ARG A 43 -3.86 11.54 3.48
C ARG A 43 -3.05 11.63 4.76
N CYS A 44 -1.79 11.21 4.69
CA CYS A 44 -0.83 11.42 5.77
C CYS A 44 -0.44 12.89 5.85
N ARG A 45 -0.56 13.48 7.04
CA ARG A 45 -0.18 14.88 7.29
C ARG A 45 1.32 15.13 7.26
N VAL A 46 2.14 14.10 7.45
CA VAL A 46 3.62 14.22 7.51
C VAL A 46 4.25 14.16 6.12
N CYS A 47 3.78 13.25 5.25
CA CYS A 47 4.42 13.01 3.94
C CYS A 47 3.45 13.03 2.76
N ALA A 48 2.22 13.50 2.95
CA ALA A 48 1.20 13.65 1.92
C ALA A 48 0.77 12.36 1.18
N LYS A 49 1.25 11.17 1.57
CA LYS A 49 0.83 9.90 0.95
C LYS A 49 -0.65 9.60 1.26
N SER A 50 -1.39 9.12 0.27
CA SER A 50 -2.80 8.76 0.37
C SER A 50 -3.01 7.27 0.55
N PHE A 51 -3.94 6.89 1.43
CA PHE A 51 -4.26 5.50 1.77
C PHE A 51 -5.76 5.24 1.59
N SER A 52 -6.11 4.01 1.20
CA SER A 52 -7.48 3.58 0.95
C SER A 52 -8.33 3.45 2.23
N SER A 53 -7.70 3.35 3.40
CA SER A 53 -8.42 3.26 4.68
C SER A 53 -7.68 3.97 5.82
N ARG A 54 -8.44 4.39 6.84
CA ARG A 54 -7.92 5.02 8.06
C ARG A 54 -6.95 4.11 8.81
N GLN A 55 -7.23 2.81 8.84
CA GLN A 55 -6.38 1.82 9.52
C GLN A 55 -4.99 1.74 8.87
N VAL A 56 -4.94 1.67 7.53
CA VAL A 56 -3.66 1.65 6.80
C VAL A 56 -2.90 2.97 6.99
N LEU A 57 -3.60 4.11 7.02
CA LEU A 57 -2.97 5.39 7.35
C LEU A 57 -2.40 5.41 8.79
N LYS A 58 -3.13 4.86 9.76
CA LYS A 58 -2.69 4.79 11.16
C LYS A 58 -1.43 3.93 11.31
N GLU A 59 -1.41 2.75 10.68
CA GLU A 59 -0.22 1.90 10.65
C GLU A 59 0.95 2.55 9.94
N HIS A 60 0.68 3.25 8.83
CA HIS A 60 1.68 4.06 8.16
C HIS A 60 2.27 5.14 9.08
N PHE A 61 1.45 5.77 9.93
CA PHE A 61 1.92 6.81 10.85
C PHE A 61 2.93 6.30 11.89
N TYR A 62 2.92 5.02 12.23
CA TYR A 62 3.95 4.41 13.09
C TYR A 62 5.34 4.40 12.45
N ARG A 63 5.44 4.55 11.12
CA ARG A 63 6.73 4.77 10.45
C ARG A 63 7.34 6.12 10.83
N HIS A 64 6.52 7.14 11.06
CA HIS A 64 6.96 8.49 11.42
C HIS A 64 7.22 8.61 12.92
N SER A 65 6.33 8.07 13.75
CA SER A 65 6.34 8.31 15.21
C SER A 65 7.34 7.45 16.01
N LYS A 66 8.18 6.62 15.38
CA LYS A 66 9.04 5.59 16.02
C LYS A 66 8.29 4.60 16.94
N VAL A 67 6.98 4.75 17.15
CA VAL A 67 6.12 3.88 17.94
C VAL A 67 6.07 2.49 17.31
N LYS A 68 6.25 1.47 18.16
CA LYS A 68 6.11 0.05 17.79
C LYS A 68 5.08 -0.56 18.74
N PRO A 69 3.78 -0.50 18.39
CA PRO A 69 2.71 -0.86 19.31
C PRO A 69 2.60 -2.38 19.50
N TYR A 70 3.04 -3.16 18.52
CA TYR A 70 2.97 -4.61 18.56
C TYR A 70 4.26 -5.17 19.15
N TYR A 71 4.17 -6.14 20.06
CA TYR A 71 5.34 -6.77 20.66
C TYR A 71 5.16 -8.28 20.77
N CYS A 72 6.28 -9.00 20.75
CA CYS A 72 6.31 -10.43 20.99
C CYS A 72 6.40 -10.70 22.49
N ALA A 73 5.44 -11.45 23.03
CA ALA A 73 5.48 -11.84 24.44
C ALA A 73 6.63 -12.79 24.79
N LYS A 74 7.13 -13.58 23.82
CA LYS A 74 8.21 -14.56 24.04
C LYS A 74 9.59 -13.91 24.14
N CYS A 75 9.90 -12.90 23.33
CA CYS A 75 11.23 -12.30 23.25
C CYS A 75 11.27 -10.76 23.39
N GLY A 76 10.13 -10.11 23.65
CA GLY A 76 10.02 -8.66 23.83
C GLY A 76 10.20 -7.83 22.56
N LYS A 77 10.52 -8.43 21.40
CA LYS A 77 10.77 -7.70 20.15
C LYS A 77 9.52 -6.93 19.70
N ARG A 78 9.71 -5.66 19.32
CA ARG A 78 8.61 -4.75 18.93
C ARG A 78 8.54 -4.51 17.43
N PHE A 79 7.33 -4.33 16.91
CA PHE A 79 6.98 -4.18 15.50
C PHE A 79 6.03 -3.02 15.27
N ARG A 80 6.12 -2.40 14.08
CA ARG A 80 5.22 -1.32 13.65
C ARG A 80 3.89 -1.82 13.05
N GLN A 81 3.87 -3.05 12.56
CA GLN A 81 2.71 -3.67 11.89
C GLN A 81 2.41 -5.03 12.51
N TYR A 82 1.13 -5.37 12.59
CA TYR A 82 0.68 -6.63 13.16
C TYR A 82 1.10 -7.84 12.30
N SER A 83 1.02 -7.72 10.97
CA SER A 83 1.46 -8.76 10.03
C SER A 83 2.90 -9.19 10.28
N HIS A 84 3.80 -8.24 10.54
CA HIS A 84 5.21 -8.54 10.86
C HIS A 84 5.36 -9.25 12.21
N LEU A 85 4.60 -8.85 13.24
CA LEU A 85 4.58 -9.58 14.50
C LEU A 85 4.06 -11.01 14.29
N SER A 86 2.99 -11.19 13.52
CA SER A 86 2.40 -12.50 13.24
C SER A 86 3.41 -13.43 12.55
N SER A 87 4.08 -12.96 11.50
CA SER A 87 5.14 -13.72 10.84
C SER A 87 6.33 -14.01 11.77
N HIS A 88 6.73 -13.04 12.59
CA HIS A 88 7.77 -13.24 13.58
C HIS A 88 7.39 -14.29 14.63
N ARG A 89 6.14 -14.34 15.08
CA ARG A 89 5.69 -15.36 16.04
C ARG A 89 5.87 -16.78 15.50
N LYS A 90 5.71 -16.97 14.19
CA LYS A 90 5.93 -18.27 13.54
C LYS A 90 7.40 -18.69 13.59
N SER A 91 8.35 -17.75 13.58
CA SER A 91 9.78 -18.06 13.67
C SER A 91 10.21 -18.59 15.04
N HIS A 92 9.35 -18.50 16.06
CA HIS A 92 9.61 -19.08 17.39
C HIS A 92 9.18 -20.54 17.52
N SER A 93 8.45 -21.04 16.52
CA SER A 93 7.93 -22.41 16.45
C SER A 93 8.83 -23.33 15.62
N ASN A 94 9.83 -22.77 14.95
CA ASN A 94 10.80 -23.49 14.13
C ASN A 94 12.14 -23.57 14.84
#